data_AF-A0A4P7UFX5-F1
#
_entry.id   AF-A0A4P7UFX5-F1
#
_cell.length_a   1.000
_cell.length_b   1.000
_cell.length_c   1.000
_cell.angle_alpha   90.00
_cell.angle_beta   90.00
_cell.angle_gamma   90.00
#
_symmetry.space_group_name_H-M   'P 1'
#
loop_
_entity.id
_entity.type
_entity.pdbx_description
1 polymer ?
#
loop_
_entity_poly.entity_id
_entity_poly.type
_entity_poly.pdbx_seq_one_letter_code
_entity_poly.pdbx_strand_id
1 'polypeptide(L)'
;MRGEGRRCRRGDRRGHQVHRSGQGRHQGHRPGYAKKAKKATVNVKVVNNKKKAVQGKVKLTLKKGKKVVGKRTVTLSKKGVAKGVFTKVKAKGKYTVIAEFQGNKTAKKSKATAKFTVK
;
A
#
# COMPACT_ATOMS: atom_id res chain seq x y z
N MET A 1 -36.40 -72.80 11.00
CA MET A 1 -37.20 -71.76 11.67
C MET A 1 -37.23 -70.52 10.79
N ARG A 2 -38.43 -70.06 10.42
CA ARG A 2 -38.71 -68.79 9.72
C ARG A 2 -38.81 -67.64 10.75
N GLY A 3 -38.67 -66.40 10.28
CA GLY A 3 -39.09 -65.19 11.00
C GLY A 3 -38.19 -64.01 10.65
N GLU A 4 -38.36 -63.33 9.51
CA GLU A 4 -39.26 -62.18 9.32
C GLU A 4 -39.22 -61.14 10.46
N GLY A 5 -38.48 -60.05 10.21
CA GLY A 5 -38.47 -58.84 11.03
C GLY A 5 -38.78 -57.62 10.17
N ARG A 6 -40.03 -57.18 10.22
CA ARG A 6 -40.63 -55.99 9.59
C ARG A 6 -39.91 -54.70 10.02
N ARG A 7 -39.92 -53.65 9.18
CA ARG A 7 -40.42 -52.31 9.54
C ARG A 7 -40.35 -51.21 8.45
N CYS A 8 -41.50 -50.53 8.32
CA CYS A 8 -41.72 -49.09 8.04
C CYS A 8 -41.78 -48.55 6.60
N ARG A 9 -43.01 -48.23 6.18
CA ARG A 9 -43.38 -47.17 5.21
C ARG A 9 -43.13 -45.77 5.78
N ARG A 10 -42.66 -44.84 4.94
CA ARG A 10 -42.89 -43.37 4.90
C ARG A 10 -42.19 -42.92 3.59
N GLY A 11 -42.81 -42.29 2.62
CA GLY A 11 -43.76 -41.19 2.71
C GLY A 11 -43.11 -39.98 2.07
N ASP A 12 -43.47 -39.74 0.81
CA ASP A 12 -43.75 -38.42 0.23
C ASP A 12 -42.69 -37.32 0.05
N ARG A 13 -42.91 -36.55 -1.02
CA ARG A 13 -42.37 -35.21 -1.36
C ARG A 13 -40.93 -35.08 -1.85
N ARG A 14 -40.84 -34.86 -3.17
CA ARG A 14 -40.30 -33.63 -3.82
C ARG A 14 -40.36 -33.92 -5.33
N GLY A 15 -41.21 -33.28 -6.14
CA GLY A 15 -41.45 -31.86 -6.23
C GLY A 15 -41.05 -31.44 -7.65
N HIS A 16 -42.04 -31.23 -8.50
CA HIS A 16 -41.95 -30.45 -9.75
C HIS A 16 -41.04 -29.23 -9.58
N GLN A 17 -40.16 -28.94 -10.54
CA GLN A 17 -40.12 -27.61 -11.17
C GLN A 17 -39.25 -27.59 -12.45
N VAL A 18 -39.93 -27.45 -13.58
CA VAL A 18 -39.47 -26.79 -14.81
C VAL A 18 -39.08 -25.34 -14.50
N HIS A 19 -38.05 -24.83 -15.21
CA HIS A 19 -37.71 -23.42 -15.49
C HIS A 19 -36.21 -23.17 -15.22
N ARG A 20 -35.47 -22.36 -15.97
CA ARG A 20 -35.61 -21.61 -17.23
C ARG A 20 -34.25 -20.89 -17.33
N SER A 21 -33.72 -20.75 -18.54
CA SER A 21 -32.90 -19.60 -18.97
C SER A 21 -31.88 -19.01 -18.00
N GLY A 22 -30.60 -19.16 -18.33
CA GLY A 22 -29.55 -18.38 -17.69
C GLY A 22 -28.23 -18.50 -18.42
N GLN A 23 -28.19 -18.11 -19.70
CA GLN A 23 -26.95 -17.71 -20.36
C GLN A 23 -26.30 -16.64 -19.48
N GLY A 24 -25.37 -17.07 -18.63
CA GLY A 24 -24.50 -16.21 -17.84
C GLY A 24 -23.62 -15.47 -18.83
N ARG A 25 -24.09 -14.28 -19.25
CA ARG A 25 -23.33 -13.29 -19.99
C ARG A 25 -21.96 -13.21 -19.32
N HIS A 26 -20.93 -13.64 -20.04
CA HIS A 26 -19.56 -13.25 -19.78
C HIS A 26 -19.55 -11.72 -19.73
N GLN A 27 -19.62 -11.17 -18.53
CA GLN A 27 -19.37 -9.75 -18.33
C GLN A 27 -17.92 -9.56 -18.74
N GLY A 28 -17.74 -9.04 -19.96
CA GLY A 28 -16.44 -8.66 -20.46
C GLY A 28 -15.77 -7.83 -19.37
N HIS A 29 -14.67 -8.35 -18.84
CA HIS A 29 -13.70 -7.56 -18.11
C HIS A 29 -13.22 -6.46 -19.07
N ARG A 30 -13.94 -5.34 -19.11
CA ARG A 30 -13.36 -4.07 -19.53
C ARG A 30 -12.24 -3.84 -18.51
N PRO A 31 -10.95 -3.83 -18.88
CA PRO A 31 -9.92 -3.42 -17.96
C PRO A 31 -10.20 -1.95 -17.66
N GLY A 32 -10.90 -1.71 -16.55
CA GLY A 32 -11.17 -0.37 -16.06
C GLY A 32 -9.81 0.31 -15.94
N TYR A 33 -9.57 1.31 -16.78
CA TYR A 33 -8.30 2.01 -16.85
C TYR A 33 -7.96 2.52 -15.45
N ALA A 34 -7.01 1.87 -14.77
CA ALA A 34 -6.64 2.25 -13.42
C ALA A 34 -6.06 3.66 -13.48
N LYS A 35 -6.77 4.64 -12.90
CA LYS A 35 -6.31 6.03 -12.80
C LYS A 35 -4.85 6.03 -12.32
N LYS A 36 -3.95 6.58 -13.15
CA LYS A 36 -2.50 6.61 -12.87
C LYS A 36 -2.28 7.18 -11.48
N ALA A 37 -1.71 6.38 -10.58
CA ALA A 37 -1.43 6.81 -9.22
C ALA A 37 -0.39 7.94 -9.24
N LYS A 38 -0.74 9.10 -8.67
CA LYS A 38 0.24 10.19 -8.49
C LYS A 38 1.35 9.71 -7.55
N LYS A 39 2.59 10.02 -7.91
CA LYS A 39 3.79 9.67 -7.15
C LYS A 39 4.35 10.95 -6.52
N ALA A 40 4.81 10.88 -5.28
CA ALA A 40 5.63 11.93 -4.70
C ALA A 40 7.10 11.47 -4.70
N THR A 41 7.94 12.25 -5.35
CA THR A 41 9.39 12.07 -5.32
C THR A 41 9.98 13.02 -4.28
N VAL A 42 10.86 12.49 -3.44
CA VAL A 42 11.57 13.22 -2.39
C VAL A 42 13.05 13.07 -2.65
N ASN A 43 13.71 14.20 -2.88
CA ASN A 43 15.16 14.26 -2.96
C ASN A 43 15.70 14.71 -1.60
N VAL A 44 16.58 13.89 -1.03
CA VAL A 44 17.24 14.17 0.25
C VAL A 44 18.70 14.43 -0.02
N LYS A 45 19.23 15.51 0.57
CA LYS A 45 20.67 15.81 0.61
C LYS A 45 21.08 15.97 2.06
N VAL A 46 22.11 15.25 2.48
CA VAL A 46 22.69 15.35 3.83
C VAL A 46 24.15 15.73 3.71
N VAL A 47 24.51 16.80 4.42
CA VAL A 47 25.88 17.30 4.52
C VAL A 47 26.25 17.45 6.00
N ASN A 48 27.54 17.39 6.30
CA ASN A 48 28.06 17.70 7.63
C ASN A 48 28.28 19.23 7.81
N ASN A 49 28.72 19.64 9.01
CA ASN A 49 29.02 21.03 9.33
C ASN A 49 30.10 21.66 8.41
N LYS A 50 30.96 20.83 7.80
CA LYS A 50 31.97 21.24 6.82
C LYS A 50 31.43 21.23 5.37
N LYS A 51 30.10 21.19 5.18
CA LYS A 51 29.40 21.09 3.89
C LYS A 51 29.81 19.87 3.04
N LYS A 52 30.44 18.86 3.63
CA LYS A 52 30.83 17.62 2.95
C LYS A 52 29.67 16.63 2.96
N ALA A 53 29.50 15.91 1.86
CA ALA A 53 28.52 14.83 1.73
C ALA A 53 28.78 13.74 2.77
N VAL A 54 27.71 13.21 3.36
CA VAL A 54 27.79 12.07 4.29
C VAL A 54 26.94 10.91 3.82
N GLN A 55 27.44 9.69 4.03
CA GLN A 55 26.72 8.46 3.73
C GLN A 55 25.90 8.01 4.94
N GLY A 56 24.87 7.21 4.71
CA GLY A 56 24.09 6.60 5.80
C GLY A 56 22.65 6.40 5.42
N LYS A 57 21.81 6.08 6.42
CA LYS A 57 20.40 5.76 6.22
C LYS A 57 19.51 6.93 6.63
N VAL A 58 18.51 7.21 5.80
CA VAL A 58 17.46 8.21 6.06
C VAL A 58 16.11 7.51 6.08
N LYS A 59 15.41 7.64 7.21
CA LYS A 59 14.02 7.24 7.35
C LYS A 59 13.12 8.36 6.84
N LEU A 60 12.37 8.09 5.78
CA LEU A 60 11.35 8.96 5.22
C LEU A 60 9.98 8.52 5.72
N THR A 61 9.23 9.44 6.30
CA THR A 61 7.84 9.23 6.72
C THR A 61 6.96 10.25 6.00
N LEU A 62 6.02 9.76 5.19
CA LEU A 62 4.99 10.58 4.56
C LEU A 62 3.73 10.54 5.43
N LYS A 63 3.26 11.72 5.84
CA LYS A 63 2.01 11.92 6.57
C LYS A 63 1.01 12.72 5.74
N LYS A 64 -0.28 12.43 5.92
CA LYS A 64 -1.40 13.27 5.49
C LYS A 64 -2.13 13.71 6.76
N GLY A 65 -1.96 14.98 7.15
CA GLY A 65 -2.37 15.44 8.47
C GLY A 65 -1.69 14.62 9.59
N LYS A 66 -2.48 14.08 10.52
CA LYS A 66 -1.99 13.22 11.62
C LYS A 66 -1.67 11.77 11.19
N LYS A 67 -2.22 11.31 10.05
CA LYS A 67 -2.09 9.91 9.59
C LYS A 67 -0.81 9.68 8.82
N VAL A 68 -0.05 8.64 9.16
CA VAL A 68 1.08 8.16 8.35
C VAL A 68 0.53 7.39 7.16
N VAL A 69 0.89 7.81 5.96
CA VAL A 69 0.44 7.19 4.69
C VAL A 69 1.55 6.41 4.00
N GLY A 70 2.80 6.58 4.42
CA GLY A 70 3.92 5.81 3.93
C GLY A 70 5.17 5.98 4.79
N LYS A 71 5.97 4.92 4.89
CA LYS A 71 7.31 4.94 5.46
C LYS A 71 8.26 4.30 4.46
N ARG A 72 9.47 4.81 4.35
CA ARG A 72 10.51 4.26 3.49
C ARG A 72 11.87 4.59 4.08
N THR A 73 12.79 3.65 4.07
CA THR A 73 14.18 3.94 4.38
C THR A 73 14.95 4.01 3.06
N VAL A 74 15.76 5.05 2.91
CA VAL A 74 16.65 5.22 1.75
C VAL A 74 18.08 5.37 2.23
N THR A 75 19.02 4.82 1.47
CA THR A 75 20.45 4.95 1.74
C THR A 75 21.01 6.11 0.93
N LEU A 76 21.82 6.95 1.56
CA LEU A 76 22.55 8.03 0.93
C LEU A 76 23.70 7.47 0.10
N SER A 77 23.80 7.96 -1.13
CA SER A 77 24.94 7.69 -2.02
C SER A 77 26.23 8.35 -1.51
N LYS A 78 27.38 8.06 -2.16
CA LYS A 78 28.67 8.72 -1.89
C LYS A 78 28.61 10.26 -1.97
N LYS A 79 27.67 10.79 -2.76
CA LYS A 79 27.42 12.24 -2.90
C LYS A 79 26.50 12.81 -1.81
N GLY A 80 26.11 12.01 -0.81
CA GLY A 80 25.24 12.44 0.29
C GLY A 80 23.81 12.70 -0.15
N VAL A 81 23.39 12.10 -1.27
CA VAL A 81 22.05 12.27 -1.83
C VAL A 81 21.30 10.94 -1.88
N ALA A 82 19.98 10.99 -1.64
CA ALA A 82 19.07 9.86 -1.79
C ALA A 82 17.76 10.32 -2.45
N LYS A 83 17.16 9.41 -3.23
CA LYS A 83 15.86 9.61 -3.86
C LYS A 83 14.85 8.62 -3.27
N GLY A 84 13.81 9.16 -2.65
CA GLY A 84 12.66 8.40 -2.16
C GLY A 84 11.45 8.59 -3.08
N VAL A 85 10.72 7.52 -3.37
CA VAL A 85 9.46 7.62 -4.13
C VAL A 85 8.33 6.99 -3.32
N PHE A 86 7.25 7.74 -3.16
CA PHE A 86 5.98 7.31 -2.57
C PHE A 86 4.92 7.21 -3.67
N THR A 87 4.40 6.00 -3.91
CA THR A 87 3.38 5.72 -4.95
C THR A 87 1.94 5.80 -4.44
N LYS A 88 1.74 5.91 -3.12
CA LYS A 88 0.41 5.97 -2.46
C LYS A 88 -0.12 7.40 -2.28
N VAL A 89 0.28 8.36 -3.12
CA VAL A 89 -0.17 9.75 -3.02
C VAL A 89 -1.41 9.96 -3.89
N LYS A 90 -2.49 9.23 -3.58
CA LYS A 90 -3.71 9.24 -4.42
C LYS A 90 -4.69 10.35 -4.07
N ALA A 91 -4.74 10.76 -2.81
CA ALA A 91 -5.73 11.72 -2.34
C ALA A 91 -5.22 13.15 -2.47
N LYS A 92 -6.11 14.08 -2.80
CA LYS A 92 -5.82 15.51 -2.71
C LYS A 92 -5.63 15.93 -1.25
N GLY A 93 -4.90 17.02 -1.04
CA GLY A 93 -4.73 17.66 0.27
C GLY A 93 -3.28 17.88 0.69
N LYS A 94 -3.10 18.30 1.94
CA LYS A 94 -1.81 18.64 2.54
C LYS A 94 -1.06 17.38 3.00
N TYR A 95 0.18 17.26 2.58
CA TYR A 95 1.10 16.18 2.95
C TYR A 95 2.34 16.76 3.65
N THR A 96 2.90 15.97 4.56
CA THR A 96 4.13 16.28 5.28
C THR A 96 5.10 15.12 5.12
N VAL A 97 6.28 15.37 4.55
CA VAL A 97 7.40 14.44 4.55
C VAL A 97 8.30 14.77 5.73
N ILE A 98 8.64 13.75 6.51
CA ILE A 98 9.63 13.82 7.57
C ILE A 98 10.81 12.98 7.11
N ALA A 99 11.99 13.59 6.99
CA ALA A 99 13.24 12.90 6.74
C ALA A 99 14.07 12.88 8.02
N GLU A 100 14.40 11.70 8.50
CA GLU A 100 15.20 11.49 9.70
C GLU A 100 16.47 10.74 9.32
N PHE A 101 17.61 11.42 9.41
CA PHE A 101 18.91 10.81 9.26
C PHE A 101 19.28 10.06 10.53
N GLN A 102 19.59 8.77 10.41
CA GLN A 102 19.85 7.91 11.56
C GLN A 102 21.18 8.18 12.27
N GLY A 103 22.00 9.09 11.75
CA GLY A 103 23.37 9.30 12.20
C GLY A 103 24.32 8.27 11.60
N ASN A 104 25.61 8.60 11.60
CA ASN A 104 26.70 7.69 11.29
C ASN A 104 27.93 8.07 12.15
N LYS A 105 29.08 7.41 11.94
CA LYS A 105 30.33 7.70 12.67
C LYS A 105 30.82 9.16 12.51
N THR A 106 30.42 9.83 11.43
CA THR A 106 30.93 11.17 11.02
C THR A 106 29.92 12.31 11.19
N ALA A 107 28.66 12.00 11.47
CA ALA A 107 27.55 12.94 11.49
C ALA A 107 26.45 12.50 12.45
N LYS A 108 25.99 13.44 13.27
CA LYS A 108 24.92 13.21 14.24
C LYS A 108 23.57 13.00 13.55
N LYS A 109 22.62 12.42 14.29
CA LYS A 109 21.21 12.30 13.87
C LYS A 109 20.65 13.68 13.57
N SER A 110 19.85 13.78 12.52
CA SER A 110 19.20 15.04 12.13
C SER A 110 17.82 14.78 11.55
N LYS A 111 16.96 15.81 11.59
CA LYS A 111 15.57 15.71 11.15
C LYS A 111 15.21 16.93 10.33
N ALA A 112 14.59 16.70 9.18
CA ALA A 112 14.05 17.73 8.31
C ALA A 112 12.59 17.41 7.98
N THR A 113 11.77 18.45 7.81
CA THR A 113 10.36 18.30 7.45
C THR A 113 10.02 19.18 6.27
N ALA A 114 9.34 18.62 5.27
CA ALA A 114 8.84 19.35 4.11
C ALA A 114 7.32 19.17 4.01
N LYS A 115 6.59 20.25 3.76
CA LYS A 115 5.14 20.23 3.56
C LYS A 115 4.84 20.54 2.09
N PHE A 116 3.88 19.83 1.51
CA PHE A 116 3.43 20.08 0.13
C PHE A 116 1.93 19.76 -0.02
N THR A 117 1.26 20.40 -0.97
CA THR A 117 -0.17 20.18 -1.23
C THR A 117 -0.37 19.53 -2.58
N VAL A 118 -1.17 18.48 -2.63
CA VAL A 118 -1.60 17.83 -3.88
C VAL A 118 -2.95 18.38 -4.27
N LYS A 119 -3.01 19.10 -5.40
CA LYS A 119 -4.24 19.64 -6.02
C LYS A 119 -4.91 18.61 -6.94
#